data_AF-A0A3D0RZK6-F1
#
_entry.id   AF-A0A3D0RZK6-F1
#
_cell.length_a   1.000
_cell.length_b   1.000
_cell.length_c   1.000
_cell.angle_alpha   90.00
_cell.angle_beta   90.00
_cell.angle_gamma   90.00
#
_symmetry.space_group_name_H-M   'P 1'
#
loop_
_entity.id
_entity.type
_entity.pdbx_description
1 polymer ?
#
loop_
_entity_poly.entity_id
_entity_poly.type
_entity_poly.pdbx_seq_one_letter_code
_entity_poly.pdbx_strand_id
1 'polypeptide(L)'
;MSRAYAPSAELRLTEHVAKLADEHPPIELDSVDFSVVRPHEFEARFGHVLDYMARVELEVDRNVLELTTLLPDPPEIDRHFYTIWQRQEIHHGLILDRLQVELGRGAADADLDSIGAKLKVLGALAHLGPFQDVCRMLYYLTGMATERSAVLAYNLLHRGTIEMGETAIANTVIGPIKRQEPGHFAFYQLSARSLWAELAGWQRWLVRLMRRMSFAPVGANNSRQKADFGDVMATLGISEDLDDFADQISRVETELLWARDRGLKVPDYVARAFREAVELARERAHLPHLHR
;
A
#
# COMPACT_ATOMS: atom_id res chain seq x y z
N MET A 1 -0.91 -25.79 -14.37
CA MET A 1 0.36 -25.33 -14.94
C MET A 1 0.26 -23.83 -15.11
N SER A 2 0.73 -23.09 -14.10
CA SER A 2 0.86 -21.63 -14.17
C SER A 2 1.76 -21.25 -15.35
N ARG A 3 1.33 -20.28 -16.16
CA ARG A 3 2.15 -19.82 -17.30
C ARG A 3 3.33 -19.00 -16.74
N ALA A 4 4.54 -19.43 -17.09
CA ALA A 4 5.76 -18.69 -16.83
C ALA A 4 5.78 -17.40 -17.67
N TYR A 5 6.40 -16.36 -17.12
CA TYR A 5 6.60 -15.08 -17.81
C TYR A 5 7.42 -15.25 -19.10
N ALA A 6 7.35 -14.27 -20.01
CA ALA A 6 8.34 -14.19 -21.09
C ALA A 6 9.78 -14.21 -20.52
N PRO A 7 10.75 -14.95 -21.12
CA PRO A 7 12.05 -15.24 -20.48
C PRO A 7 12.84 -14.01 -20.01
N SER A 8 12.73 -12.87 -20.69
CA SER A 8 13.42 -11.63 -20.31
C SER A 8 12.71 -10.81 -19.22
N ALA A 9 11.41 -11.02 -19.02
CA ALA A 9 10.66 -10.43 -17.92
C ALA A 9 10.88 -11.25 -16.64
N GLU A 10 10.90 -12.58 -16.75
CA GLU A 10 11.19 -13.49 -15.64
C GLU A 10 12.56 -13.23 -15.04
N LEU A 11 13.61 -13.13 -15.88
CA LEU A 11 14.97 -12.85 -15.42
C LEU A 11 15.06 -11.53 -14.64
N ARG A 12 14.45 -10.46 -15.15
CA ARG A 12 14.44 -9.14 -14.49
C ARG A 12 13.71 -9.16 -13.15
N LEU A 13 12.60 -9.88 -13.05
CA LEU A 13 11.86 -10.04 -11.80
C LEU A 13 12.69 -10.81 -10.77
N THR A 14 13.31 -11.91 -11.18
CA THR A 14 14.17 -12.72 -10.31
C THR A 14 15.38 -11.93 -9.80
N GLU A 15 16.07 -11.20 -10.69
CA GLU A 15 17.18 -10.32 -10.31
C GLU A 15 16.73 -9.22 -9.34
N HIS A 16 15.57 -8.61 -9.59
CA HIS A 16 15.00 -7.57 -8.73
C HIS A 16 14.68 -8.10 -7.33
N VAL A 17 14.01 -9.25 -7.22
CA VAL A 17 13.64 -9.84 -5.92
C VAL A 17 14.89 -10.28 -5.15
N ALA A 18 15.88 -10.87 -5.83
CA ALA A 18 17.15 -11.23 -5.21
C ALA A 18 17.89 -9.99 -4.66
N LYS A 19 17.95 -8.93 -5.46
CA LYS A 19 18.55 -7.66 -5.04
C LYS A 19 17.82 -7.03 -3.86
N LEU A 20 16.49 -7.05 -3.88
CA LEU A 20 15.66 -6.54 -2.78
C LEU A 20 15.95 -7.29 -1.47
N ALA A 21 16.11 -8.62 -1.53
CA ALA A 21 16.44 -9.42 -0.36
C ALA A 21 17.82 -9.10 0.23
N ASP A 22 18.81 -8.85 -0.64
CA ASP A 22 20.20 -8.62 -0.25
C ASP A 22 20.45 -7.19 0.25
N GLU A 23 19.98 -6.19 -0.50
CA GLU A 23 20.27 -4.77 -0.21
C GLU A 23 19.36 -4.18 0.88
N HIS A 24 18.21 -4.79 1.11
CA HIS A 24 17.18 -4.27 2.01
C HIS A 24 16.63 -5.35 2.95
N PRO A 25 17.44 -5.96 3.82
CA PRO A 25 16.90 -6.90 4.81
C PRO A 25 15.88 -6.22 5.74
N PRO A 26 15.04 -6.99 6.46
CA PRO A 26 14.17 -6.43 7.50
C PRO A 26 14.94 -5.53 8.47
N ILE A 27 14.30 -4.44 8.90
CA ILE A 27 14.94 -3.46 9.77
C ILE A 27 14.93 -4.01 11.20
N GLU A 28 16.11 -4.32 11.74
CA GLU A 28 16.25 -4.81 13.11
C GLU A 28 15.78 -3.77 14.12
N LEU A 29 14.88 -4.14 15.03
CA LEU A 29 14.33 -3.21 16.04
C LEU A 29 15.41 -2.56 16.91
N ASP A 30 16.46 -3.30 17.25
CA ASP A 30 17.60 -2.81 18.05
C ASP A 30 18.45 -1.75 17.32
N SER A 31 18.30 -1.62 16.00
CA SER A 31 18.98 -0.58 15.21
C SER A 31 18.24 0.77 15.24
N VAL A 32 17.05 0.82 15.82
CA VAL A 32 16.18 1.99 15.78
C VAL A 32 16.33 2.85 17.04
N ASP A 33 16.59 4.14 16.83
CA ASP A 33 16.60 5.16 17.88
C ASP A 33 15.23 5.84 17.95
N PHE A 34 14.46 5.51 18.98
CA PHE A 34 13.13 6.05 19.23
C PHE A 34 13.12 7.39 20.00
N SER A 35 14.27 8.04 20.17
CA SER A 35 14.35 9.33 20.85
C SER A 35 13.54 10.40 20.11
N VAL A 36 12.58 11.02 20.82
CA VAL A 36 11.79 12.15 20.33
C VAL A 36 12.13 13.40 21.15
N VAL A 37 12.61 14.44 20.50
CA VAL A 37 13.04 15.70 21.12
C VAL A 37 11.83 16.49 21.62
N ARG A 38 10.76 16.54 20.83
CA ARG A 38 9.52 17.29 21.10
C ARG A 38 8.31 16.36 21.06
N PRO A 39 8.19 15.42 22.01
CA PRO A 39 7.18 14.35 21.95
C PRO A 39 5.74 14.87 21.88
N HIS A 40 5.41 15.93 22.61
CA HIS A 40 4.06 16.52 22.56
C HIS A 40 3.74 17.19 21.22
N GLU A 41 4.69 17.92 20.63
CA GLU A 41 4.47 18.55 19.33
C GLU A 41 4.42 17.50 18.21
N PHE A 42 5.26 16.47 18.32
CA PHE A 42 5.30 15.37 17.39
C PHE A 42 4.00 14.56 17.43
N GLU A 43 3.53 14.19 18.62
CA GLU A 43 2.25 13.51 18.80
C GLU A 43 1.09 14.35 18.28
N ALA A 44 1.05 15.65 18.60
CA ALA A 44 -0.02 16.53 18.14
C ALA A 44 -0.07 16.67 16.59
N ARG A 45 1.08 16.56 15.92
CA ARG A 45 1.17 16.66 14.45
C ARG A 45 0.99 15.33 13.74
N PHE A 46 1.64 14.26 14.23
CA PHE A 46 1.79 13.00 13.51
C PHE A 46 1.18 11.80 14.24
N GLY A 47 0.63 11.97 15.45
CA GLY A 47 0.08 10.86 16.23
C GLY A 47 -0.98 10.05 15.48
N HIS A 48 -1.95 10.71 14.86
CA HIS A 48 -2.98 10.05 14.03
C HIS A 48 -2.43 9.51 12.71
N VAL A 49 -1.34 10.09 12.19
CA VAL A 49 -0.64 9.54 11.02
C VAL A 49 0.01 8.21 11.37
N LEU A 50 0.65 8.13 12.54
CA LEU A 50 1.21 6.87 13.05
C LEU A 50 0.13 5.85 13.34
N ASP A 51 -1.00 6.24 13.95
CA ASP A 51 -2.14 5.32 14.18
C ASP A 51 -2.59 4.67 12.88
N TYR A 52 -2.70 5.47 11.81
CA TYR A 52 -3.13 4.98 10.53
C TYR A 52 -2.09 4.06 9.88
N MET A 53 -0.85 4.52 9.80
CA MET A 53 0.22 3.81 9.10
C MET A 53 0.59 2.52 9.84
N ALA A 54 0.79 2.55 11.16
CA ALA A 54 1.13 1.36 11.93
C ALA A 54 0.07 0.26 11.81
N ARG A 55 -1.22 0.62 11.87
CA ARG A 55 -2.31 -0.34 11.62
C ARG A 55 -2.19 -0.97 10.24
N VAL A 56 -2.02 -0.15 9.20
CA VAL A 56 -1.94 -0.63 7.81
C VAL A 56 -0.76 -1.58 7.60
N GLU A 57 0.40 -1.23 8.17
CA GLU A 57 1.60 -2.07 8.12
C GLU A 57 1.42 -3.39 8.88
N LEU A 58 0.80 -3.36 10.07
CA LEU A 58 0.54 -4.56 10.88
C LEU A 58 -0.52 -5.49 10.26
N GLU A 59 -1.41 -4.97 9.41
CA GLU A 59 -2.38 -5.77 8.65
C GLU A 59 -1.71 -6.64 7.55
N VAL A 60 -0.37 -6.62 7.41
CA VAL A 60 0.37 -7.45 6.46
C VAL A 60 0.04 -8.94 6.57
N ASP A 61 -0.10 -9.49 7.77
CA ASP A 61 -0.43 -10.92 7.94
C ASP A 61 -1.82 -11.24 7.38
N ARG A 62 -2.81 -10.37 7.60
CA ARG A 62 -4.11 -10.45 6.93
C ARG A 62 -3.95 -10.36 5.42
N ASN A 63 -3.14 -9.44 4.92
CA ASN A 63 -2.91 -9.29 3.47
C ASN A 63 -2.29 -10.58 2.86
N VAL A 64 -1.39 -11.26 3.58
CA VAL A 64 -0.84 -12.57 3.18
C VAL A 64 -1.90 -13.67 3.20
N LEU A 65 -2.81 -13.66 4.18
CA LEU A 65 -3.96 -14.58 4.22
C LEU A 65 -4.93 -14.34 3.06
N GLU A 66 -5.24 -13.08 2.74
CA GLU A 66 -6.05 -12.71 1.58
C GLU A 66 -5.39 -13.17 0.27
N LEU A 67 -4.07 -13.01 0.17
CA LEU A 67 -3.26 -13.44 -0.96
C LEU A 67 -3.32 -14.94 -1.20
N THR A 68 -3.02 -15.72 -0.17
CA THR A 68 -3.02 -17.19 -0.24
C THR A 68 -4.42 -17.74 -0.48
N THR A 69 -5.46 -17.01 -0.05
CA THR A 69 -6.85 -17.34 -0.37
C THR A 69 -7.21 -17.01 -1.82
N LEU A 70 -6.79 -15.85 -2.32
CA LEU A 70 -7.13 -15.36 -3.65
C LEU A 70 -6.34 -16.06 -4.77
N LEU A 71 -5.11 -16.47 -4.48
CA LEU A 71 -4.16 -17.03 -5.43
C LEU A 71 -3.77 -18.45 -4.97
N PRO A 72 -4.52 -19.50 -5.36
CA PRO A 72 -4.26 -20.87 -4.91
C PRO A 72 -2.98 -21.48 -5.52
N ASP A 73 -2.54 -21.04 -6.70
CA ASP A 73 -1.30 -21.51 -7.35
C ASP A 73 -0.49 -20.33 -7.94
N PRO A 74 0.08 -19.44 -7.10
CA PRO A 74 0.86 -18.31 -7.57
C PRO A 74 2.22 -18.76 -8.11
N PRO A 75 2.81 -18.02 -9.07
CA PRO A 75 4.17 -18.27 -9.54
C PRO A 75 5.19 -18.41 -8.41
N GLU A 76 6.27 -19.12 -8.68
CA GLU A 76 7.36 -19.28 -7.70
C GLU A 76 7.98 -17.93 -7.30
N ILE A 77 8.19 -17.04 -8.27
CA ILE A 77 8.75 -15.71 -8.01
C ILE A 77 7.85 -14.86 -7.10
N ASP A 78 6.53 -14.98 -7.23
CA ASP A 78 5.57 -14.30 -6.35
C ASP A 78 5.70 -14.82 -4.92
N ARG A 79 5.73 -16.14 -4.73
CA ARG A 79 5.91 -16.77 -3.41
C ARG A 79 7.23 -16.35 -2.76
N HIS A 80 8.30 -16.27 -3.56
CA HIS A 80 9.60 -15.82 -3.09
C HIS A 80 9.55 -14.36 -2.65
N PHE A 81 8.96 -13.48 -3.48
CA PHE A 81 8.77 -12.07 -3.13
C PHE A 81 7.95 -11.90 -1.84
N TYR A 82 6.81 -12.58 -1.70
CA TYR A 82 5.97 -12.46 -0.50
C TYR A 82 6.70 -12.87 0.78
N THR A 83 7.63 -13.83 0.72
CA THR A 83 8.44 -14.22 1.88
C THR A 83 9.37 -13.10 2.34
N ILE A 84 9.94 -12.35 1.39
CA ILE A 84 10.84 -11.21 1.68
C ILE A 84 10.02 -10.00 2.13
N TRP A 85 9.00 -9.65 1.34
CA TRP A 85 8.09 -8.55 1.58
C TRP A 85 7.43 -8.66 2.95
N GLN A 86 6.79 -9.80 3.28
CA GLN A 86 6.11 -9.99 4.56
C GLN A 86 7.04 -9.71 5.75
N ARG A 87 8.30 -10.19 5.69
CA ARG A 87 9.25 -9.96 6.78
C ARG A 87 9.61 -8.48 6.92
N GLN A 88 9.76 -7.76 5.81
CA GLN A 88 10.05 -6.32 5.82
C GLN A 88 8.88 -5.54 6.43
N GLU A 89 7.66 -5.75 5.92
CA GLU A 89 6.43 -5.06 6.35
C GLU A 89 6.10 -5.32 7.83
N ILE A 90 6.28 -6.56 8.32
CA ILE A 90 6.10 -6.85 9.75
C ILE A 90 7.01 -5.95 10.60
N HIS A 91 8.27 -5.74 10.18
CA HIS A 91 9.18 -4.87 10.92
C HIS A 91 8.78 -3.40 10.80
N HIS A 92 8.23 -2.97 9.65
CA HIS A 92 7.70 -1.61 9.52
C HIS A 92 6.58 -1.37 10.53
N GLY A 93 5.61 -2.29 10.60
CA GLY A 93 4.51 -2.24 11.55
C GLY A 93 4.98 -2.23 13.01
N LEU A 94 5.89 -3.14 13.37
CA LEU A 94 6.44 -3.21 14.73
C LEU A 94 7.22 -1.93 15.12
N ILE A 95 7.97 -1.35 14.19
CA ILE A 95 8.72 -0.11 14.42
C ILE A 95 7.76 1.07 14.65
N LEU A 96 6.74 1.22 13.79
CA LEU A 96 5.77 2.30 13.95
C LEU A 96 4.92 2.15 15.21
N ASP A 97 4.49 0.93 15.54
CA ASP A 97 3.76 0.62 16.77
C ASP A 97 4.62 0.91 18.01
N ARG A 98 5.90 0.53 18.00
CA ARG A 98 6.82 0.89 19.08
C ARG A 98 6.95 2.40 19.24
N LEU A 99 7.08 3.14 18.14
CA LEU A 99 7.13 4.61 18.20
C LEU A 99 5.84 5.21 18.81
N GLN A 100 4.67 4.66 18.49
CA GLN A 100 3.41 5.09 19.13
C GLN A 100 3.45 4.87 20.65
N VAL A 101 3.94 3.71 21.10
CA VAL A 101 4.07 3.40 22.54
C VAL A 101 5.04 4.37 23.23
N GLU A 102 6.16 4.72 22.61
CA GLU A 102 7.12 5.69 23.14
C GLU A 102 6.53 7.11 23.26
N LEU A 103 5.54 7.44 22.42
CA LEU A 103 4.76 8.68 22.49
C LEU A 103 3.61 8.62 23.50
N GLY A 104 3.47 7.52 24.25
CA GLY A 104 2.41 7.32 25.24
C GLY A 104 1.05 6.96 24.65
N ARG A 105 0.99 6.52 23.39
CA ARG A 105 -0.24 6.03 22.74
C ARG A 105 -0.45 4.54 23.03
N GLY A 106 -1.68 4.08 22.81
CA GLY A 106 -1.96 2.65 22.77
C GLY A 106 -1.34 1.99 21.55
N ALA A 107 -1.09 0.68 21.64
CA ALA A 107 -0.70 -0.12 20.48
C ALA A 107 -1.81 -0.09 19.41
N ALA A 108 -1.41 -0.22 18.15
CA ALA A 108 -2.32 -0.25 17.02
C ALA A 108 -3.26 -1.47 17.08
N ASP A 109 -4.54 -1.22 16.84
CA ASP A 109 -5.56 -2.27 16.72
C ASP A 109 -5.67 -2.70 15.26
N ALA A 110 -4.91 -3.73 14.91
CA ALA A 110 -4.81 -4.28 13.55
C ALA A 110 -5.62 -5.57 13.40
N ASP A 111 -6.33 -5.70 12.28
CA ASP A 111 -7.00 -6.94 11.89
C ASP A 111 -5.99 -7.87 11.21
N LEU A 112 -5.71 -9.01 11.84
CA LEU A 112 -4.67 -9.94 11.40
C LEU A 112 -5.20 -11.17 10.67
N ASP A 113 -6.51 -11.46 10.74
CA ASP A 113 -7.03 -12.78 10.34
C ASP A 113 -8.36 -12.76 9.60
N SER A 114 -9.03 -11.60 9.48
CA SER A 114 -10.32 -11.56 8.82
C SER A 114 -10.18 -11.66 7.29
N ILE A 115 -10.99 -12.55 6.70
CA ILE A 115 -11.05 -12.71 5.23
C ILE A 115 -12.50 -12.57 4.77
N GLY A 116 -12.74 -11.55 3.95
CA GLY A 116 -14.06 -11.25 3.40
C GLY A 116 -14.62 -12.39 2.54
N ALA A 117 -15.93 -12.64 2.63
CA ALA A 117 -16.62 -13.69 1.88
C ALA A 117 -16.42 -13.56 0.35
N LYS A 118 -16.33 -12.32 -0.16
CA LYS A 118 -16.07 -12.04 -1.58
C LYS A 118 -14.71 -12.58 -2.03
N LEU A 119 -13.66 -12.42 -1.21
CA LEU A 119 -12.33 -12.94 -1.50
C LEU A 119 -12.31 -14.46 -1.50
N LYS A 120 -13.03 -15.11 -0.57
CA LYS A 120 -13.19 -16.57 -0.54
C LYS A 120 -13.83 -17.11 -1.83
N VAL A 121 -14.86 -16.42 -2.34
CA VAL A 121 -15.51 -16.78 -3.61
C VAL A 121 -14.57 -16.58 -4.80
N LEU A 122 -13.83 -15.46 -4.83
CA LEU A 122 -12.85 -15.22 -5.89
C LEU A 122 -11.71 -16.26 -5.86
N GLY A 123 -11.24 -16.64 -4.67
CA GLY A 123 -10.25 -17.71 -4.48
C GLY A 123 -10.73 -19.06 -4.99
N ALA A 124 -11.98 -19.42 -4.70
CA ALA A 124 -12.58 -20.65 -5.23
C ALA A 124 -12.63 -20.65 -6.78
N LEU A 125 -12.96 -19.52 -7.40
CA LEU A 125 -12.95 -19.37 -8.86
C LEU A 125 -11.52 -19.34 -9.44
N ALA A 126 -10.54 -18.88 -8.67
CA ALA A 126 -9.13 -18.77 -9.08
C ALA A 126 -8.44 -20.13 -9.26
N HIS A 127 -9.05 -21.24 -8.88
CA HIS A 127 -8.60 -22.57 -9.30
C HIS A 127 -8.70 -22.77 -10.83
N LEU A 128 -9.47 -21.95 -11.53
CA LEU A 128 -9.47 -21.89 -12.99
C LEU A 128 -8.34 -20.96 -13.46
N GLY A 129 -7.32 -21.52 -14.13
CA GLY A 129 -6.11 -20.79 -14.53
C GLY A 129 -6.35 -19.41 -15.17
N PRO A 130 -7.22 -19.27 -16.19
CA PRO A 130 -7.50 -17.96 -16.78
C PRO A 130 -8.18 -16.96 -15.81
N PHE A 131 -8.93 -17.44 -14.82
CA PHE A 131 -9.51 -16.59 -13.78
C PHE A 131 -8.45 -16.23 -12.72
N GLN A 132 -7.53 -17.15 -12.41
CA GLN A 132 -6.38 -16.85 -11.55
C GLN A 132 -5.58 -15.66 -12.06
N ASP A 133 -5.34 -15.59 -13.37
CA ASP A 133 -4.63 -14.46 -13.98
C ASP A 133 -5.36 -13.12 -13.80
N VAL A 134 -6.70 -13.13 -13.78
CA VAL A 134 -7.49 -11.93 -13.49
C VAL A 134 -7.31 -11.53 -12.02
N CYS A 135 -7.43 -12.47 -11.09
CA CYS A 135 -7.22 -12.23 -9.66
C CYS A 135 -5.79 -11.71 -9.39
N ARG A 136 -4.79 -12.35 -9.98
CA ARG A 136 -3.38 -11.97 -9.88
C ARG A 136 -3.13 -10.57 -10.43
N MET A 137 -3.72 -10.22 -11.57
CA MET A 137 -3.61 -8.87 -12.13
C MET A 137 -4.25 -7.82 -11.22
N LEU A 138 -5.43 -8.08 -10.66
CA LEU A 138 -6.08 -7.17 -9.72
C LEU A 138 -5.24 -6.97 -8.46
N TYR A 139 -4.65 -8.05 -7.96
CA TYR A 139 -3.75 -7.98 -6.84
C TYR A 139 -2.50 -7.15 -7.15
N TYR A 140 -1.83 -7.35 -8.28
CA TYR A 140 -0.67 -6.52 -8.65
C TYR A 140 -1.01 -5.04 -8.76
N LEU A 141 -2.20 -4.70 -9.29
CA LEU A 141 -2.67 -3.32 -9.36
C LEU A 141 -2.95 -2.73 -7.97
N THR A 142 -3.50 -3.52 -7.05
CA THR A 142 -3.69 -3.11 -5.65
C THR A 142 -2.35 -2.89 -4.96
N GLY A 143 -1.46 -3.88 -4.99
CA GLY A 143 -0.11 -3.77 -4.40
C GLY A 143 0.62 -2.55 -4.93
N MET A 144 0.71 -2.39 -6.26
CA MET A 144 1.33 -1.22 -6.87
C MET A 144 0.76 0.13 -6.40
N ALA A 145 -0.57 0.25 -6.25
CA ALA A 145 -1.19 1.47 -5.77
C ALA A 145 -0.88 1.72 -4.29
N THR A 146 -0.88 0.66 -3.47
CA THR A 146 -0.49 0.67 -2.06
C THR A 146 0.95 1.11 -1.89
N GLU A 147 1.90 0.40 -2.52
CA GLU A 147 3.32 0.71 -2.40
C GLU A 147 3.64 2.12 -2.91
N ARG A 148 2.99 2.56 -3.99
CA ARG A 148 3.18 3.93 -4.47
C ARG A 148 2.66 4.96 -3.47
N SER A 149 1.55 4.68 -2.80
CA SER A 149 1.01 5.54 -1.74
C SER A 149 1.97 5.59 -0.56
N ALA A 150 2.52 4.44 -0.14
CA ALA A 150 3.50 4.33 0.94
C ALA A 150 4.78 5.12 0.62
N VAL A 151 5.37 4.93 -0.58
CA VAL A 151 6.52 5.73 -1.05
C VAL A 151 6.27 7.24 -0.89
N LEU A 152 5.10 7.73 -1.29
CA LEU A 152 4.78 9.16 -1.20
C LEU A 152 4.57 9.61 0.25
N ALA A 153 3.81 8.85 1.04
CA ALA A 153 3.53 9.14 2.43
C ALA A 153 4.82 9.17 3.27
N TYR A 154 5.67 8.15 3.15
CA TYR A 154 6.96 8.09 3.87
C TYR A 154 7.93 9.20 3.45
N ASN A 155 7.92 9.63 2.17
CA ASN A 155 8.72 10.78 1.74
C ASN A 155 8.28 12.08 2.41
N LEU A 156 6.96 12.30 2.52
CA LEU A 156 6.40 13.50 3.14
C LEU A 156 6.56 13.46 4.66
N LEU A 157 6.28 12.33 5.29
CA LEU A 157 6.49 12.13 6.72
C LEU A 157 7.95 12.32 7.10
N HIS A 158 8.89 11.74 6.35
CA HIS A 158 10.33 11.94 6.57
C HIS A 158 10.73 13.42 6.48
N ARG A 159 10.18 14.16 5.51
CA ARG A 159 10.46 15.59 5.41
C ARG A 159 9.91 16.34 6.63
N GLY A 160 8.68 16.04 7.01
CA GLY A 160 8.02 16.64 8.17
C GLY A 160 8.76 16.37 9.49
N THR A 161 9.31 15.16 9.68
CA THR A 161 10.12 14.84 10.87
C THR A 161 11.45 15.58 10.88
N ILE A 162 12.12 15.72 9.74
CA ILE A 162 13.34 16.55 9.60
C ILE A 162 13.06 18.03 9.86
N GLU A 163 11.97 18.58 9.33
CA GLU A 163 11.55 19.96 9.60
C GLU A 163 11.29 20.22 11.09
N MET A 164 10.86 19.18 11.81
CA MET A 164 10.72 19.21 13.26
C MET A 164 12.03 18.96 14.02
N GLY A 165 13.16 18.77 13.35
CA GLY A 165 14.42 18.46 14.02
C GLY A 165 14.43 17.09 14.72
N GLU A 166 13.48 16.21 14.40
CA GLU A 166 13.38 14.85 14.95
C GLU A 166 14.29 13.89 14.17
N THR A 167 15.60 14.14 14.26
CA THR A 167 16.59 13.46 13.40
C THR A 167 16.72 11.97 13.68
N ALA A 168 16.52 11.53 14.93
CA ALA A 168 16.54 10.10 15.28
C ALA A 168 15.41 9.39 14.52
N ILE A 169 14.17 9.81 14.75
CA ILE A 169 12.98 9.28 14.07
C ILE A 169 13.11 9.35 12.55
N ALA A 170 13.55 10.48 12.00
CA ALA A 170 13.71 10.62 10.56
C ALA A 170 14.71 9.60 9.99
N ASN A 171 15.85 9.41 10.64
CA ASN A 171 16.95 8.62 10.08
C ASN A 171 16.88 7.12 10.38
N THR A 172 16.27 6.73 11.50
CA THR A 172 16.28 5.35 12.00
C THR A 172 14.91 4.67 11.97
N VAL A 173 13.80 5.43 11.99
CA VAL A 173 12.43 4.91 11.85
C VAL A 173 11.97 5.08 10.41
N ILE A 174 11.75 6.32 9.98
CA ILE A 174 11.06 6.63 8.71
C ILE A 174 11.98 6.41 7.50
N GLY A 175 13.24 6.81 7.62
CA GLY A 175 14.22 6.75 6.54
C GLY A 175 14.51 5.33 6.03
N PRO A 176 14.72 4.33 6.91
CA PRO A 176 14.91 2.95 6.48
C PRO A 176 13.68 2.35 5.82
N ILE A 177 12.48 2.54 6.39
CA ILE A 177 11.22 2.06 5.80
C ILE A 177 11.04 2.64 4.39
N LYS A 178 11.15 3.97 4.27
CA LYS A 178 11.11 4.71 3.00
C LYS A 178 12.05 4.15 1.92
N ARG A 179 13.18 3.54 2.28
CA ARG A 179 14.14 2.97 1.31
C ARG A 179 13.67 1.62 0.75
N GLN A 180 12.81 0.90 1.46
CA GLN A 180 12.33 -0.42 1.05
C GLN A 180 11.14 -0.33 0.09
N GLU A 181 10.19 0.58 0.36
CA GLU A 181 8.95 0.79 -0.44
C GLU A 181 9.15 0.83 -1.98
N PRO A 182 10.17 1.54 -2.52
CA PRO A 182 10.35 1.59 -3.98
C PRO A 182 10.66 0.22 -4.59
N GLY A 183 11.28 -0.68 -3.82
CA GLY A 183 11.57 -2.05 -4.21
C GLY A 183 10.31 -2.89 -4.34
N HIS A 184 9.37 -2.75 -3.39
CA HIS A 184 8.07 -3.41 -3.45
C HIS A 184 7.24 -2.90 -4.63
N PHE A 185 7.18 -1.58 -4.79
CA PHE A 185 6.48 -0.95 -5.92
C PHE A 185 7.01 -1.47 -7.27
N ALA A 186 8.33 -1.58 -7.41
CA ALA A 186 8.96 -2.06 -8.64
C ALA A 186 8.59 -3.51 -8.96
N PHE A 187 8.48 -4.39 -7.96
CA PHE A 187 8.01 -5.76 -8.15
C PHE A 187 6.60 -5.77 -8.75
N TYR A 188 5.63 -5.10 -8.10
CA TYR A 188 4.25 -5.08 -8.59
C TYR A 188 4.12 -4.46 -9.98
N GLN A 189 4.87 -3.39 -10.26
CA GLN A 189 4.88 -2.76 -11.56
C GLN A 189 5.38 -3.70 -12.67
N LEU A 190 6.51 -4.39 -12.44
CA LEU A 190 7.08 -5.32 -13.41
C LEU A 190 6.16 -6.52 -13.63
N SER A 191 5.61 -7.08 -12.56
CA SER A 191 4.68 -8.21 -12.60
C SER A 191 3.38 -7.85 -13.32
N ALA A 192 2.78 -6.69 -13.01
CA ALA A 192 1.58 -6.18 -13.68
C ALA A 192 1.77 -6.00 -15.19
N ARG A 193 2.88 -5.38 -15.60
CA ARG A 193 3.18 -5.15 -17.03
C ARG A 193 3.37 -6.46 -17.78
N SER A 194 4.10 -7.39 -17.17
CA SER A 194 4.39 -8.69 -17.78
C SER A 194 3.12 -9.51 -17.94
N LEU A 195 2.31 -9.62 -16.89
CA LEU A 195 1.03 -10.32 -16.95
C LEU A 195 0.05 -9.68 -17.93
N TRP A 196 -0.06 -8.35 -17.95
CA TRP A 196 -0.98 -7.65 -18.84
C TRP A 196 -0.76 -8.00 -20.33
N ALA A 197 0.51 -8.13 -20.75
CA ALA A 197 0.88 -8.51 -22.10
C ALA A 197 0.35 -9.90 -22.48
N GLU A 198 0.20 -10.80 -21.52
CA GLU A 198 -0.23 -12.19 -21.69
C GLU A 198 -1.75 -12.39 -21.57
N LEU A 199 -2.47 -11.46 -20.92
CA LEU A 199 -3.91 -11.54 -20.74
C LEU A 199 -4.68 -11.50 -22.08
N ALA A 200 -5.65 -12.41 -22.21
CA ALA A 200 -6.64 -12.38 -23.28
C ALA A 200 -7.57 -11.16 -23.18
N GLY A 201 -8.23 -10.81 -24.28
CA GLY A 201 -9.10 -9.63 -24.35
C GLY A 201 -10.22 -9.61 -23.29
N TRP A 202 -10.85 -10.76 -23.03
CA TRP A 202 -11.91 -10.86 -22.02
C TRP A 202 -11.36 -10.75 -20.58
N GLN A 203 -10.15 -11.23 -20.32
CA GLN A 203 -9.47 -11.07 -19.02
C GLN A 203 -9.17 -9.60 -18.77
N ARG A 204 -8.63 -8.89 -19.78
CA ARG A 204 -8.38 -7.44 -19.70
C ARG A 204 -9.67 -6.64 -19.46
N TRP A 205 -10.77 -7.02 -20.13
CA TRP A 205 -12.09 -6.41 -19.90
C TRP A 205 -12.55 -6.64 -18.46
N LEU A 206 -12.44 -7.86 -17.95
CA LEU A 206 -12.87 -8.21 -16.60
C LEU A 206 -12.03 -7.49 -15.54
N VAL A 207 -10.70 -7.43 -15.71
CA VAL A 207 -9.81 -6.67 -14.83
C VAL A 207 -10.22 -5.20 -14.76
N ARG A 208 -10.50 -4.55 -15.90
CA ARG A 208 -10.97 -3.15 -15.93
C ARG A 208 -12.28 -2.97 -15.18
N LEU A 209 -13.24 -3.86 -15.41
CA LEU A 209 -14.55 -3.82 -14.76
C LEU A 209 -14.40 -3.95 -13.24
N MET A 210 -13.68 -4.99 -12.80
CA MET A 210 -13.47 -5.27 -11.39
C MET A 210 -12.69 -4.16 -10.71
N ARG A 211 -11.58 -3.69 -11.30
CA ARG A 211 -10.74 -2.64 -10.72
C ARG A 211 -11.52 -1.35 -10.48
N ARG A 212 -12.36 -0.94 -11.44
CA ARG A 212 -13.23 0.24 -11.30
C ARG A 212 -14.21 0.12 -10.13
N MET A 213 -14.64 -1.10 -9.81
CA MET A 213 -15.60 -1.36 -8.73
C MET A 213 -14.93 -1.58 -7.38
N SER A 214 -13.69 -2.04 -7.36
CA SER A 214 -12.99 -2.48 -6.15
C SER A 214 -11.89 -1.55 -5.67
N PHE A 215 -11.55 -0.49 -6.42
CA PHE A 215 -10.53 0.47 -5.98
C PHE A 215 -10.93 1.16 -4.68
N ALA A 216 -10.01 1.16 -3.71
CA ALA A 216 -10.07 1.95 -2.49
C ALA A 216 -8.65 2.44 -2.13
N PRO A 217 -8.52 3.56 -1.40
CA PRO A 217 -7.23 3.93 -0.82
C PRO A 217 -6.69 2.81 0.08
N VAL A 218 -5.37 2.69 0.17
CA VAL A 218 -4.70 1.67 1.00
C VAL A 218 -5.28 1.70 2.42
N GLY A 219 -5.64 0.54 2.96
CA GLY A 219 -6.11 0.44 4.35
C GLY A 219 -7.46 1.09 4.64
N ALA A 220 -8.21 1.57 3.64
CA ALA A 220 -9.46 2.31 3.81
C ALA A 220 -10.70 1.48 3.42
N ASN A 221 -11.05 0.49 4.24
CA ASN A 221 -12.10 -0.49 3.94
C ASN A 221 -13.52 -0.05 4.37
N ASN A 222 -13.64 1.03 5.15
CA ASN A 222 -14.92 1.60 5.59
C ASN A 222 -14.85 3.14 5.69
N SER A 223 -15.99 3.80 5.90
CA SER A 223 -16.06 5.27 5.94
C SER A 223 -15.18 5.90 7.02
N ARG A 224 -15.02 5.25 8.18
CA ARG A 224 -14.13 5.74 9.25
C ARG A 224 -12.68 5.71 8.78
N GLN A 225 -12.23 4.57 8.24
CA GLN A 225 -10.86 4.43 7.74
C GLN A 225 -10.58 5.32 6.52
N LYS A 226 -11.59 5.61 5.69
CA LYS A 226 -11.47 6.61 4.62
C LYS A 226 -11.27 8.02 5.18
N ALA A 227 -12.00 8.38 6.23
CA ALA A 227 -11.77 9.65 6.92
C ALA A 227 -10.36 9.69 7.54
N ASP A 228 -9.92 8.62 8.21
CA ASP A 228 -8.56 8.51 8.76
C ASP A 228 -7.49 8.71 7.68
N PHE A 229 -7.65 8.07 6.51
CA PHE A 229 -6.78 8.31 5.35
C PHE A 229 -6.80 9.78 4.90
N GLY A 230 -7.98 10.41 4.87
CA GLY A 230 -8.12 11.83 4.53
C GLY A 230 -7.41 12.77 5.52
N ASP A 231 -7.39 12.46 6.82
CA ASP A 231 -6.63 13.20 7.83
C ASP A 231 -5.12 13.07 7.61
N VAL A 232 -4.64 11.87 7.25
CA VAL A 232 -3.24 11.64 6.86
C VAL A 232 -2.89 12.52 5.66
N MET A 233 -3.74 12.50 4.63
CA MET A 233 -3.52 13.33 3.45
C MET A 233 -3.47 14.83 3.78
N ALA A 234 -4.37 15.31 4.64
CA ALA A 234 -4.36 16.70 5.06
C ALA A 234 -3.08 17.06 5.83
N THR A 235 -2.65 16.19 6.73
CA THR A 235 -1.49 16.41 7.60
C THR A 235 -0.17 16.39 6.84
N LEU A 236 -0.07 15.53 5.84
CA LEU A 236 1.10 15.42 4.97
C LEU A 236 1.08 16.44 3.81
N GLY A 237 0.06 17.31 3.72
CA GLY A 237 -0.09 18.31 2.66
C GLY A 237 -0.50 17.73 1.29
N ILE A 238 -0.92 16.48 1.23
CA ILE A 238 -1.34 15.79 0.00
C ILE A 238 -2.66 16.38 -0.53
N SER A 239 -3.55 16.82 0.36
CA SER A 239 -4.86 17.35 -0.04
C SER A 239 -4.78 18.68 -0.80
N GLU A 240 -3.63 19.37 -0.77
CA GLU A 240 -3.38 20.61 -1.51
C GLU A 240 -3.12 20.36 -3.00
N ASP A 241 -2.56 19.19 -3.36
CA ASP A 241 -2.31 18.77 -4.74
C ASP A 241 -2.79 17.34 -4.98
N LEU A 242 -4.09 17.16 -4.76
CA LEU A 242 -4.77 15.87 -4.83
C LEU A 242 -4.67 15.23 -6.22
N ASP A 243 -4.73 16.04 -7.27
CA ASP A 243 -4.68 15.56 -8.65
C ASP A 243 -3.30 15.04 -9.03
N ASP A 244 -2.22 15.67 -8.54
CA ASP A 244 -0.86 15.15 -8.73
C ASP A 244 -0.64 13.84 -7.95
N PHE A 245 -1.09 13.78 -6.69
CA PHE A 245 -1.02 12.55 -5.91
C PHE A 245 -1.76 11.39 -6.60
N ALA A 246 -2.97 11.65 -7.07
CA ALA A 246 -3.78 10.65 -7.77
C ALA A 246 -3.14 10.22 -9.11
N ASP A 247 -2.50 11.13 -9.84
CA ASP A 247 -1.73 10.81 -11.05
C ASP A 247 -0.54 9.92 -10.75
N GLN A 248 0.24 10.25 -9.72
CA GLN A 248 1.41 9.47 -9.36
C GLN A 248 1.06 8.03 -8.96
N ILE A 249 -0.04 7.83 -8.22
CA ILE A 249 -0.51 6.49 -7.82
C ILE A 249 -1.10 5.73 -9.01
N SER A 250 -1.88 6.39 -9.84
CA SER A 250 -2.61 5.74 -10.93
C SER A 250 -1.82 5.62 -12.24
N ARG A 251 -0.60 6.16 -12.35
CA ARG A 251 0.13 6.27 -13.62
C ARG A 251 0.20 4.96 -14.41
N VAL A 252 0.64 3.88 -13.77
CA VAL A 252 0.77 2.57 -14.42
C VAL A 252 -0.61 1.95 -14.67
N GLU A 253 -1.55 2.14 -13.75
CA GLU A 253 -2.92 1.67 -13.93
C GLU A 253 -3.59 2.35 -15.12
N THR A 254 -3.35 3.65 -15.29
CA THR A 254 -3.81 4.46 -16.43
C THR A 254 -3.22 3.93 -17.72
N GLU A 255 -1.91 3.63 -17.74
CA GLU A 255 -1.25 3.07 -18.91
C GLU A 255 -1.81 1.70 -19.30
N LEU A 256 -1.95 0.79 -18.34
CA LEU A 256 -2.36 -0.59 -18.61
C LEU A 256 -3.86 -0.69 -18.89
N LEU A 257 -4.70 -0.11 -18.03
CA LEU A 257 -6.14 -0.32 -18.04
C LEU A 257 -6.90 0.70 -18.88
N TRP A 258 -6.42 1.94 -18.98
CA TRP A 258 -7.22 3.05 -19.49
C TRP A 258 -6.65 3.78 -20.70
N ALA A 259 -5.38 3.55 -21.06
CA ALA A 259 -4.67 4.08 -22.23
C ALA A 259 -5.24 5.44 -22.74
N ARG A 260 -5.21 6.49 -21.90
CA ARG A 260 -5.66 7.87 -22.24
C ARG A 260 -7.01 7.97 -22.96
N ASP A 261 -7.92 7.02 -22.77
CA ASP A 261 -9.23 7.13 -23.39
C ASP A 261 -9.91 8.37 -22.80
N ARG A 262 -10.22 9.36 -23.65
CA ARG A 262 -10.83 10.66 -23.32
C ARG A 262 -9.93 11.76 -22.75
N GLY A 263 -8.61 11.60 -22.76
CA GLY A 263 -7.69 12.69 -22.37
C GLY A 263 -7.65 13.01 -20.86
N LEU A 264 -8.21 12.13 -20.01
CA LEU A 264 -8.12 12.23 -18.57
C LEU A 264 -6.69 11.87 -18.10
N LYS A 265 -6.15 12.66 -17.16
CA LYS A 265 -4.85 12.42 -16.52
C LYS A 265 -4.90 11.22 -15.56
N VAL A 266 -6.04 11.06 -14.88
CA VAL A 266 -6.28 10.06 -13.81
C VAL A 266 -7.62 9.35 -14.05
N PRO A 267 -7.78 8.05 -13.76
CA PRO A 267 -9.07 7.38 -13.86
C PRO A 267 -10.07 7.93 -12.83
N ASP A 268 -11.31 8.19 -13.26
CA ASP A 268 -12.33 8.87 -12.43
C ASP A 268 -12.58 8.20 -11.07
N TYR A 269 -12.54 6.86 -11.01
CA TYR A 269 -12.78 6.14 -9.77
C TYR A 269 -11.64 6.32 -8.76
N VAL A 270 -10.40 6.54 -9.21
CA VAL A 270 -9.26 6.84 -8.35
C VAL A 270 -9.40 8.25 -7.78
N ALA A 271 -9.60 9.23 -8.65
CA ALA A 271 -9.78 10.62 -8.24
C ALA A 271 -10.99 10.80 -7.30
N ARG A 272 -12.09 10.09 -7.58
CA ARG A 272 -13.27 10.08 -6.70
C ARG A 272 -12.96 9.48 -5.33
N ALA A 273 -12.25 8.35 -5.27
CA ALA A 273 -11.95 7.69 -4.00
C ALA A 273 -11.09 8.55 -3.07
N PHE A 274 -10.09 9.27 -3.61
CA PHE A 274 -9.29 10.18 -2.80
C PHE A 274 -10.05 11.45 -2.41
N ARG A 275 -10.90 12.00 -3.30
CA ARG A 275 -11.78 13.12 -2.94
C ARG A 275 -12.74 12.74 -1.81
N GLU A 276 -13.35 11.57 -1.89
CA GLU A 276 -14.24 11.05 -0.85
C GLU A 276 -13.53 10.95 0.51
N ALA A 277 -12.28 10.46 0.54
CA ALA A 277 -11.49 10.41 1.77
C ALA A 277 -11.27 11.81 2.39
N VAL A 278 -10.90 12.80 1.57
CA VAL A 278 -10.71 14.19 2.02
C VAL A 278 -12.03 14.83 2.47
N GLU A 279 -13.14 14.56 1.78
CA GLU A 279 -14.47 15.06 2.17
C GLU A 279 -14.91 14.49 3.52
N LEU A 280 -14.77 13.18 3.72
CA LEU A 280 -15.09 12.53 5.00
C LEU A 280 -14.24 13.05 6.17
N ALA A 281 -12.95 13.30 5.92
CA ALA A 281 -12.06 13.94 6.90
C ALA A 281 -12.53 15.35 7.28
N ARG A 282 -12.90 16.16 6.28
CA ARG A 282 -13.44 17.52 6.51
C ARG A 282 -14.75 17.48 7.28
N GLU A 283 -15.68 16.60 6.93
CA GLU A 283 -16.97 16.45 7.62
C GLU A 283 -16.76 16.11 9.11
N ARG A 284 -15.84 15.20 9.42
CA ARG A 284 -15.47 14.88 10.80
C ARG A 284 -14.93 16.10 11.55
N ALA A 285 -14.06 16.90 10.93
CA ALA A 285 -13.50 18.10 11.56
C ALA A 285 -14.56 19.18 11.84
N HIS A 286 -15.66 19.23 11.07
CA HIS A 286 -16.77 20.17 11.26
C HIS A 286 -17.81 19.71 12.29
N LEU A 287 -17.74 18.46 12.76
CA LEU A 287 -18.63 17.88 13.77
C LEU A 287 -17.91 17.49 15.09
N PRO A 288 -17.11 18.36 15.72
CA PRO A 288 -16.29 17.99 16.88
C PRO A 288 -17.09 17.61 18.15
N HIS A 289 -18.43 17.72 18.14
CA HIS A 289 -19.29 17.56 19.32
C HIS A 289 -20.00 16.19 19.43
N LEU A 290 -19.84 15.28 18.47
CA LEU A 290 -20.57 14.00 18.44
C LEU A 290 -19.70 12.76 18.71
N HIS A 291 -18.38 12.93 18.92
CA HIS A 291 -17.44 11.82 19.04
C HIS A 291 -16.44 11.94 20.21
N ARG A 292 -16.83 12.62 21.31
CA ARG A 292 -16.16 12.44 22.61
C ARG A 292 -16.87 11.37 23.42
#